data_AF-A0A2A8CTS2-F1
#
_entry.id   AF-A0A2A8CTS2-F1
#
_cell.length_a   1.000
_cell.length_b   1.000
_cell.length_c   1.000
_cell.angle_alpha   90.00
_cell.angle_beta   90.00
_cell.angle_gamma   90.00
#
_symmetry.space_group_name_H-M   'P 1'
#
loop_
_entity.id
_entity.type
_entity.pdbx_description
1 polymer ?
#
loop_
_entity_poly.entity_id
_entity_poly.type
_entity_poly.pdbx_seq_one_letter_code
_entity_poly.pdbx_strand_id
1 'polypeptide(L)'
;MSHLRRLFGRDKPIAASPESVAHCIETAAPNAFQALRDELDAFVERVEVYRDDGEIGILIQPDADADPFTYIVSARTLRVPNFAFPEINVAEDEARRFRAEVHVNGNRERKNVADWSEEALIRDVLTTYEEHVAWDAA
;
A
#
# COMPACT_ATOMS: atom_id res chain seq x y z
N MET A 1 -18.71 -14.87 -33.77
CA MET A 1 -18.39 -13.68 -32.96
C MET A 1 -18.22 -14.08 -31.51
N SER A 2 -17.04 -13.86 -30.92
CA SER A 2 -16.98 -13.28 -29.58
C SER A 2 -15.56 -12.77 -29.33
N HIS A 3 -15.32 -11.53 -29.75
CA HIS A 3 -14.07 -10.80 -29.52
C HIS A 3 -13.89 -10.32 -28.07
N LEU A 4 -14.80 -10.69 -27.16
CA LEU A 4 -14.85 -10.19 -25.78
C LEU A 4 -13.95 -10.92 -24.78
N ARG A 5 -13.38 -12.08 -25.14
CA ARG A 5 -12.53 -12.87 -24.23
C ARG A 5 -11.09 -12.35 -24.11
N ARG A 6 -10.67 -11.40 -24.95
CA ARG A 6 -9.30 -10.83 -24.95
C ARG A 6 -9.14 -9.52 -24.17
N LEU A 7 -10.21 -8.87 -23.73
CA LEU A 7 -10.12 -7.58 -23.01
C LEU A 7 -9.95 -7.73 -21.50
N PHE A 8 -10.20 -8.92 -20.94
CA PHE A 8 -10.13 -9.17 -19.49
C PHE A 8 -8.95 -10.05 -19.07
N GLY A 9 -8.00 -10.31 -19.98
CA GLY A 9 -6.77 -11.06 -19.74
C GLY A 9 -5.61 -10.20 -19.25
N ARG A 10 -5.85 -9.30 -18.30
CA ARG A 10 -4.81 -8.71 -17.45
C ARG A 10 -5.12 -9.15 -16.04
N ASP A 11 -4.15 -9.78 -15.37
CA ASP A 11 -4.23 -10.17 -13.96
C ASP A 11 -4.93 -9.08 -13.17
N LYS A 12 -6.22 -9.30 -12.91
CA LYS A 12 -7.02 -8.36 -12.13
C LYS A 12 -6.42 -8.50 -10.73
N PRO A 13 -5.86 -7.44 -10.11
CA PRO A 13 -5.32 -7.56 -8.78
C PRO A 13 -6.45 -8.12 -7.91
N ILE A 14 -6.22 -9.31 -7.37
CA ILE A 14 -7.20 -10.04 -6.58
C ILE A 14 -7.55 -9.10 -5.43
N ALA A 15 -8.83 -8.74 -5.32
CA ALA A 15 -9.30 -8.01 -4.15
C ALA A 15 -8.97 -8.88 -2.94
N ALA A 16 -8.31 -8.30 -1.95
CA ALA A 16 -7.92 -9.02 -0.76
C ALA A 16 -9.16 -9.32 0.10
N SER A 17 -9.03 -10.29 1.00
CA SER A 17 -10.04 -10.51 2.02
C SER A 17 -10.03 -9.33 3.02
N PRO A 18 -11.16 -9.01 3.67
CA PRO A 18 -11.19 -8.03 4.76
C PRO A 18 -10.21 -8.38 5.88
N GLU A 19 -10.08 -9.68 6.19
CA GLU A 19 -9.18 -10.19 7.23
C GLU A 19 -7.71 -9.96 6.87
N SER A 20 -7.32 -10.20 5.62
CA SER A 20 -5.97 -9.90 5.13
C SER A 20 -5.63 -8.41 5.26
N VAL A 21 -6.56 -7.53 4.85
CA VAL A 21 -6.36 -6.08 4.96
C VAL A 21 -6.23 -5.66 6.43
N ALA A 22 -7.10 -6.17 7.30
CA ALA A 22 -7.03 -5.91 8.73
C ALA A 22 -5.69 -6.39 9.32
N HIS A 23 -5.28 -7.62 9.03
CA HIS A 23 -4.00 -8.18 9.48
C HIS A 23 -2.80 -7.35 8.98
N CYS A 24 -2.83 -6.90 7.73
CA CYS A 24 -1.81 -6.03 7.17
C CYS A 24 -1.68 -4.73 7.96
N ILE A 25 -2.79 -4.03 8.21
CA ILE A 25 -2.83 -2.72 8.87
C ILE A 25 -2.59 -2.81 10.38
N GLU A 26 -3.04 -3.88 11.02
CA GLU A 26 -2.99 -4.04 12.47
C GLU A 26 -1.78 -4.80 12.97
N THR A 27 -1.09 -5.54 12.11
CA THR A 27 0.04 -6.39 12.52
C THR A 27 1.23 -6.26 11.59
N ALA A 28 1.11 -6.66 10.31
CA ALA A 28 2.27 -6.81 9.44
C ALA A 28 2.99 -5.46 9.16
N ALA A 29 2.25 -4.43 8.77
CA ALA A 29 2.82 -3.10 8.49
C ALA A 29 3.31 -2.38 9.77
N PRO A 30 2.59 -2.40 10.91
CA PRO A 30 3.13 -1.85 12.16
C PRO A 30 4.46 -2.47 12.57
N ASN A 31 4.57 -3.80 12.52
CA ASN A 31 5.81 -4.48 12.90
C ASN A 31 6.94 -4.12 11.92
N ALA A 32 6.66 -4.15 10.62
CA ALA A 32 7.64 -3.80 9.58
C ALA A 32 8.16 -2.37 9.76
N PHE A 33 7.27 -1.41 10.00
CA PHE A 33 7.65 0.00 10.11
C PHE A 33 8.36 0.29 11.42
N GLN A 34 7.99 -0.39 12.51
CA GLN A 34 8.71 -0.28 13.77
C GLN A 34 10.13 -0.87 13.64
N ALA A 35 10.28 -2.04 13.01
CA ALA A 35 11.58 -2.62 12.74
C ALA A 35 12.45 -1.71 11.88
N LEU A 36 11.90 -1.14 10.81
CA LEU A 36 12.60 -0.16 9.98
C LEU A 36 13.02 1.07 10.77
N ARG A 37 12.13 1.61 11.61
CA ARG A 37 12.45 2.76 12.46
C ARG A 37 13.62 2.45 13.39
N ASP A 38 13.56 1.33 14.10
CA ASP A 38 14.58 0.96 15.08
C ASP A 38 15.97 0.80 14.43
N GLU A 39 16.02 0.31 13.20
CA GLU A 39 17.27 0.19 12.44
C GLU A 39 17.71 1.53 11.83
N LEU A 40 16.80 2.30 11.23
CA LEU A 40 17.15 3.52 10.48
C LEU A 40 17.42 4.74 11.36
N ASP A 41 16.90 4.80 12.59
CA ASP A 41 17.07 5.93 13.52
C ASP A 41 18.55 6.27 13.79
N ALA A 42 19.45 5.28 13.65
CA ALA A 42 20.89 5.46 13.80
C ALA A 42 21.59 6.08 12.57
N PHE A 43 20.92 6.14 11.42
CA PHE A 43 21.53 6.47 10.12
C PHE A 43 20.98 7.73 9.46
N VAL A 44 19.82 8.21 9.89
CA VAL A 44 19.14 9.35 9.28
C VAL A 44 18.78 10.38 10.34
N GLU A 45 18.47 11.61 9.93
CA GLU A 45 18.11 12.70 10.84
C GLU A 45 16.86 12.38 11.66
N ARG A 46 15.84 11.77 11.04
CA ARG A 46 14.59 11.44 11.73
C ARG A 46 13.81 10.33 11.05
N VAL A 47 13.29 9.39 11.84
CA VAL A 47 12.30 8.41 11.39
C VAL A 47 11.08 8.43 12.30
N GLU A 48 9.91 8.57 11.70
CA GLU A 48 8.64 8.58 12.42
C GLU A 48 7.69 7.52 11.85
N VAL A 49 7.10 6.72 12.73
CA VAL A 49 6.00 5.84 12.38
C VAL A 49 4.72 6.48 12.91
N TYR A 50 3.73 6.64 12.05
CA TYR A 50 2.44 7.18 12.43
C TYR A 50 1.32 6.22 12.05
N ARG A 51 0.23 6.29 12.81
CA ARG A 51 -0.93 5.45 12.64
C ARG A 51 -2.19 6.30 12.78
N ASP A 52 -3.14 6.04 11.90
CA ASP A 52 -4.48 6.62 11.92
C ASP A 52 -5.52 5.53 11.60
N ASP A 53 -6.80 5.86 11.64
CA ASP A 53 -7.88 4.91 11.38
C ASP A 53 -7.81 4.35 9.94
N GLY A 54 -7.38 3.09 9.84
CA GLY A 54 -7.20 2.40 8.56
C GLY A 54 -5.92 2.78 7.79
N GLU A 55 -5.02 3.58 8.36
CA GLU A 55 -3.76 3.96 7.71
C GLU A 55 -2.56 3.80 8.65
N ILE A 56 -1.43 3.41 8.09
CA ILE A 56 -0.15 3.41 8.80
C ILE A 56 0.93 3.87 7.85
N GLY A 57 1.88 4.67 8.34
CA GLY A 57 2.95 5.19 7.52
C GLY A 57 4.27 5.30 8.26
N ILE A 58 5.33 5.39 7.46
CA ILE A 58 6.67 5.72 7.90
C ILE A 58 7.15 6.96 7.14
N LEU A 59 7.71 7.91 7.88
CA LEU A 59 8.39 9.09 7.36
C LEU A 59 9.88 8.94 7.66
N ILE A 60 10.72 9.15 6.66
CA ILE A 60 12.18 9.10 6.76
C ILE A 60 12.71 10.45 6.27
N GLN A 61 13.40 11.17 7.16
CA GLN A 61 14.14 12.39 6.85
C GLN A 61 15.64 12.03 6.85
N PRO A 62 16.30 11.98 5.68
CA PRO A 62 17.71 11.59 5.59
C PRO A 62 18.64 12.58 6.32
N ASP A 63 18.49 13.86 6.00
CA ASP A 63 19.23 15.00 6.56
C ASP A 63 18.33 16.25 6.56
N ALA A 64 18.80 17.38 7.11
CA ALA A 64 17.99 18.58 7.27
C ALA A 64 17.62 19.29 5.95
N ASP A 65 18.37 19.05 4.87
CA ASP A 65 18.23 19.73 3.59
C ASP A 65 17.61 18.83 2.50
N ALA A 66 17.54 17.52 2.74
CA ALA A 66 16.91 16.55 1.85
C ALA A 66 15.37 16.60 1.92
N ASP A 67 14.72 16.17 0.83
CA ASP A 67 13.27 16.00 0.82
C ASP A 67 12.86 14.79 1.71
N PRO A 68 11.77 14.91 2.48
CA PRO A 68 11.27 13.81 3.30
C PRO A 68 10.66 12.71 2.44
N PHE A 69 11.04 11.47 2.73
CA PHE A 69 10.39 10.29 2.19
C PHE A 69 9.19 9.88 3.05
N THR A 70 8.08 9.56 2.42
CA THR A 70 6.89 9.03 3.09
C THR A 70 6.38 7.79 2.37
N TYR A 71 6.11 6.74 3.15
CA TYR A 71 5.51 5.51 2.66
C TYR A 71 4.31 5.17 3.54
N ILE A 72 3.13 5.03 2.94
CA ILE A 72 1.86 4.86 3.65
C ILE A 72 1.16 3.63 3.12
N VAL A 73 0.64 2.79 4.00
CA VAL A 73 -0.29 1.71 3.69
C VAL A 73 -1.68 2.12 4.18
N SER A 74 -2.64 2.15 3.26
CA SER A 74 -4.02 2.61 3.50
C SER A 74 -5.04 1.52 3.17
N ALA A 75 -5.91 1.21 4.12
CA ALA A 75 -7.04 0.31 3.93
C ALA A 75 -8.10 0.99 3.06
N ARG A 76 -8.47 0.34 1.94
CA ARG A 76 -9.50 0.85 1.02
C ARG A 76 -10.56 -0.20 0.73
N THR A 77 -11.82 0.24 0.83
CA THR A 77 -12.98 -0.51 0.35
C THR A 77 -13.49 0.12 -0.94
N LEU A 78 -13.40 -0.61 -2.04
CA LEU A 78 -13.90 -0.23 -3.35
C LEU A 78 -15.27 -0.88 -3.57
N ARG A 79 -16.29 -0.09 -3.90
CA ARG A 79 -17.57 -0.62 -4.37
C ARG A 79 -17.58 -0.75 -5.88
N VAL A 80 -18.03 -1.89 -6.41
CA VAL A 80 -18.32 -2.02 -7.83
C VAL A 80 -19.53 -1.13 -8.16
N PRO A 81 -19.42 -0.19 -9.11
CA PRO A 81 -20.57 0.64 -9.46
C PRO A 81 -21.63 -0.20 -10.18
N ASN A 82 -22.86 -0.20 -9.66
CA ASN A 82 -24.00 -0.97 -10.20
C ASN A 82 -24.40 -0.56 -11.62
N PHE A 83 -23.99 0.63 -12.10
CA PHE A 83 -24.34 1.12 -13.44
C PHE A 83 -23.75 0.26 -14.57
N ALA A 84 -22.62 -0.43 -14.35
CA ALA A 84 -21.98 -1.23 -15.39
C ALA A 84 -22.74 -2.55 -15.69
N PHE A 85 -23.58 -3.03 -14.78
CA PHE A 85 -24.30 -4.31 -14.91
C PHE A 85 -25.69 -4.26 -14.24
N PRO A 86 -26.66 -3.51 -14.78
CA PRO A 86 -27.98 -3.31 -14.17
C PRO A 86 -28.82 -4.60 -14.06
N GLU A 87 -28.49 -5.65 -14.82
CA GLU A 87 -29.16 -6.95 -14.78
C GLU A 87 -28.63 -7.87 -13.66
N ILE A 88 -27.50 -7.52 -13.03
CA ILE A 88 -26.90 -8.29 -11.94
C ILE A 88 -27.19 -7.55 -10.63
N ASN A 89 -28.20 -8.00 -9.90
CA ASN A 89 -28.38 -7.62 -8.49
C ASN A 89 -27.27 -8.28 -7.66
N VAL A 90 -26.07 -7.71 -7.71
CA VAL A 90 -24.96 -8.10 -6.83
C VAL A 90 -25.34 -7.67 -5.42
N ALA A 91 -25.33 -8.60 -4.46
CA ALA A 91 -25.57 -8.26 -3.07
C ALA A 91 -24.55 -7.21 -2.60
N GLU A 92 -24.93 -6.32 -1.68
CA GLU A 92 -24.09 -5.18 -1.28
C GLU A 92 -22.69 -5.60 -0.78
N ASP A 93 -22.60 -6.78 -0.15
CA ASP A 93 -21.34 -7.35 0.34
C ASP A 93 -20.49 -7.97 -0.78
N GLU A 94 -21.12 -8.56 -1.81
CA GLU A 94 -20.43 -9.11 -2.99
C GLU A 94 -19.85 -8.02 -3.90
N ALA A 95 -20.35 -6.79 -3.79
CA ALA A 95 -19.86 -5.63 -4.54
C ALA A 95 -18.65 -4.95 -3.89
N ARG A 96 -18.24 -5.34 -2.67
CA ARG A 96 -17.11 -4.73 -1.95
C ARG A 96 -15.80 -5.45 -2.28
N ARG A 97 -14.77 -4.68 -2.60
CA ARG A 97 -13.40 -5.14 -2.81
C ARG A 97 -12.49 -4.44 -1.81
N PHE A 98 -11.72 -5.22 -1.06
CA PHE A 98 -10.82 -4.69 -0.04
C PHE A 98 -9.39 -4.68 -0.56
N ARG A 99 -8.63 -3.64 -0.20
CA ARG A 99 -7.22 -3.47 -0.56
C ARG A 99 -6.46 -2.81 0.58
N ALA A 100 -5.18 -3.15 0.69
CA ALA A 100 -4.19 -2.35 1.40
C ALA A 100 -3.31 -1.69 0.33
N GLU A 101 -3.44 -0.37 0.15
CA GLU A 101 -2.82 0.36 -0.94
C GLU A 101 -1.62 1.16 -0.45
N VAL A 102 -0.57 1.21 -1.27
CA VAL A 102 0.63 1.97 -0.91
C VAL A 102 0.59 3.36 -1.52
N HIS A 103 0.99 4.35 -0.75
CA HIS A 103 1.19 5.72 -1.20
C HIS A 103 2.62 6.14 -0.86
N VAL A 104 3.36 6.65 -1.85
CA VAL A 104 4.75 7.10 -1.72
C VAL A 104 4.83 8.58 -2.04
N ASN A 105 5.30 9.41 -1.11
CA ASN A 105 5.39 10.87 -1.30
C ASN A 105 4.08 11.49 -1.80
N GLY A 106 2.95 11.02 -1.25
CA GLY A 106 1.60 11.43 -1.63
C GLY A 106 1.05 10.80 -2.93
N ASN A 107 1.88 10.09 -3.70
CA ASN A 107 1.46 9.42 -4.93
C ASN A 107 0.95 8.00 -4.64
N ARG A 108 -0.25 7.70 -5.12
CA ARG A 108 -0.85 6.36 -4.96
C ARG A 108 -0.21 5.36 -5.93
N GLU A 109 0.41 4.33 -5.36
CA GLU A 109 0.91 3.19 -6.09
C GLU A 109 -0.20 2.22 -6.46
N ARG A 110 -0.01 1.48 -7.55
CA ARG A 110 -1.00 0.49 -8.00
C ARG A 110 -0.94 -0.84 -7.23
N LYS A 111 0.00 -1.00 -6.29
CA LYS A 111 0.22 -2.24 -5.54
C LYS A 111 -0.82 -2.45 -4.44
N ASN A 112 -1.27 -3.70 -4.29
CA ASN A 112 -2.08 -4.18 -3.16
C ASN A 112 -1.16 -5.04 -2.28
N VAL A 113 -0.96 -4.65 -1.03
CA VAL A 113 0.00 -5.30 -0.12
C VAL A 113 -0.68 -6.08 1.01
N ALA A 114 -2.00 -6.32 0.89
CA ALA A 114 -2.79 -6.91 1.97
C ALA A 114 -2.32 -8.30 2.43
N ASP A 115 -1.79 -9.12 1.52
CA ASP A 115 -1.28 -10.46 1.82
C ASP A 115 0.25 -10.51 1.96
N TRP A 116 0.90 -9.35 2.05
CA TRP A 116 2.35 -9.29 2.18
C TRP A 116 2.80 -9.62 3.59
N SER A 117 3.91 -10.33 3.70
CA SER A 117 4.60 -10.50 4.97
C SER A 117 5.26 -9.20 5.40
N GLU A 118 5.59 -9.13 6.69
CA GLU A 118 6.41 -8.08 7.27
C GLU A 118 7.72 -7.88 6.48
N GLU A 119 8.47 -8.96 6.21
CA GLU A 119 9.72 -8.92 5.44
C GLU A 119 9.53 -8.37 4.03
N ALA A 120 8.41 -8.69 3.38
CA ALA A 120 8.10 -8.18 2.05
C ALA A 120 7.83 -6.67 2.07
N LEU A 121 7.16 -6.16 3.11
CA LEU A 121 6.95 -4.73 3.33
C LEU A 121 8.27 -4.02 3.61
N ILE A 122 9.10 -4.55 4.52
CA ILE A 122 10.42 -3.99 4.83
C ILE A 122 11.26 -3.83 3.56
N ARG A 123 11.39 -4.91 2.78
CA ARG A 123 12.17 -4.89 1.55
C ARG A 123 11.66 -3.85 0.55
N ASP A 124 10.35 -3.77 0.36
CA ASP A 124 9.76 -2.84 -0.60
C ASP A 124 9.90 -1.38 -0.16
N VAL A 125 9.77 -1.07 1.13
CA VAL A 125 10.06 0.28 1.66
C VAL A 125 11.50 0.66 1.38
N LEU A 126 12.46 -0.23 1.70
CA LEU A 126 13.89 0.04 1.46
C LEU A 126 14.20 0.24 -0.02
N THR A 127 13.70 -0.63 -0.90
CA THR A 127 13.88 -0.47 -2.35
C THR A 127 13.31 0.85 -2.86
N THR A 128 12.10 1.21 -2.41
CA THR A 128 11.47 2.47 -2.83
C THR A 128 12.22 3.69 -2.30
N TYR A 129 12.75 3.60 -1.07
CA TYR A 129 13.54 4.67 -0.46
C TYR A 129 14.89 4.85 -1.16
N GLU A 130 15.61 3.76 -1.46
CA GLU A 130 16.85 3.79 -2.23
C GLU A 130 16.64 4.43 -3.60
N GLU A 131 15.54 4.09 -4.28
CA GLU A 131 15.15 4.73 -5.53
C GLU A 131 14.94 6.25 -5.33
N HIS A 132 14.18 6.66 -4.31
CA HIS A 132 13.96 8.08 -4.05
C HIS A 132 15.26 8.86 -3.81
N VAL A 133 16.16 8.36 -2.96
CA VAL A 133 17.46 9.00 -2.68
C VAL A 133 18.33 9.07 -3.94
N ALA A 134 18.29 8.04 -4.78
CA ALA A 134 19.04 8.04 -6.03
C ALA A 134 18.55 9.08 -7.04
N TRP A 135 17.25 9.41 -7.03
CA TRP A 135 16.67 10.45 -7.87
C TRP A 135 16.95 11.86 -7.36
N ASP A 136 16.99 12.08 -6.04
CA ASP A 136 17.27 13.39 -5.46
C ASP A 136 18.75 13.77 -5.56
N ALA A 137 19.65 12.79 -5.68
CA ALA A 137 21.08 13.00 -5.86
C ALA A 137 21.50 13.33 -7.32
N ALA A 138 20.57 13.33 -8.27
CA ALA A 138 20.81 13.48 -9.71
C ALA A 138 20.52 14.91 -10.23
#